data_AF-A0A2E0QV05-F1
#
_entry.id   AF-A0A2E0QV05-F1
#
_cell.length_a   1.000
_cell.length_b   1.000
_cell.length_c   1.000
_cell.angle_alpha   90.00
_cell.angle_beta   90.00
_cell.angle_gamma   90.00
#
_symmetry.space_group_name_H-M   'P 1'
#
loop_
_entity.id
_entity.type
_entity.pdbx_description
1 polymer ?
#
loop_
_entity_poly.entity_id
_entity_poly.type
_entity_poly.pdbx_seq_one_letter_code
_entity_poly.pdbx_strand_id
1 'polypeptide(L)'
;MRFVLLTSMLLMIGSSPVRYAGGEELDTEILIVQENGGEWIYFPGREEPVGFPYNVFVDDQFVSSDGDVVVFFLVHARETLGEDFYGLLVCQRTGDDWDLEYKLFAADLYLKFGKGAWVDSIYDASNPRRAILKIATFEKRLPPSKVLRTWEVWDIVEERQIKVLGPAHVSASEPPEAIRQHAALNGE
;
A
#
# COMPACT_ATOMS: atom_id res chain seq x y z
N MET A 1 22.21 34.35 4.13
CA MET A 1 21.51 33.09 4.43
C MET A 1 20.36 33.38 5.38
N ARG A 2 19.12 33.30 4.92
CA ARG A 2 17.94 33.42 5.77
C ARG A 2 17.47 32.02 6.12
N PHE A 3 17.61 31.65 7.39
CA PHE A 3 16.91 30.51 7.97
C PHE A 3 15.44 30.90 8.11
N VAL A 4 14.55 30.17 7.45
CA VAL A 4 13.11 30.25 7.74
C VAL A 4 12.84 29.18 8.79
N LEU A 5 12.70 29.61 10.05
CA LEU A 5 12.03 28.83 11.08
C LEU A 5 10.55 28.71 10.66
N LEU A 6 10.08 27.51 10.34
CA LEU A 6 8.65 27.25 10.28
C LEU A 6 8.15 27.01 11.69
N THR A 7 7.41 28.00 12.18
CA THR A 7 6.70 28.03 13.44
C THR A 7 5.63 26.95 13.49
N SER A 8 5.58 26.25 14.62
CA SER A 8 4.66 25.17 14.97
C SER A 8 3.20 25.47 14.57
N MET A 9 2.71 24.77 13.55
CA MET A 9 1.29 24.59 13.31
C MET A 9 0.93 23.19 13.83
N LEU A 10 -0.08 23.13 14.71
CA LEU A 10 -0.55 21.88 15.30
C LEU A 10 -1.19 21.01 14.20
N LEU A 11 -0.36 20.21 13.55
CA LEU A 11 -0.71 19.23 12.54
C LEU A 11 -1.39 18.06 13.28
N MET A 12 -2.68 17.83 13.02
CA MET A 12 -3.31 16.57 13.40
C MET A 12 -2.77 15.51 12.43
N ILE A 13 -1.55 15.02 12.71
CA ILE A 13 -0.94 13.89 12.01
C ILE A 13 -1.75 12.66 12.43
N GLY A 14 -2.79 12.35 11.65
CA GLY A 14 -3.32 10.99 11.60
C GLY A 14 -2.23 10.12 10.98
N SER A 15 -1.28 9.67 11.81
CA SER A 15 -0.24 8.76 11.36
C SER A 15 -0.84 7.37 11.28
N SER A 16 -1.28 6.97 10.08
CA SER A 16 -1.24 5.54 9.77
C SER A 16 0.21 5.10 10.01
N PRO A 17 0.44 4.06 10.83
CA PRO A 17 1.80 3.69 11.21
C PRO A 17 2.59 3.28 9.97
N VAL A 18 3.62 4.06 9.63
CA VAL A 18 4.52 3.73 8.52
C VAL A 18 5.26 2.44 8.85
N ARG A 19 5.09 1.41 8.01
CA ARG A 19 5.80 0.14 8.15
C ARG A 19 7.01 0.14 7.22
N TYR A 20 8.18 0.39 7.79
CA TYR A 20 9.46 0.33 7.07
C TYR A 20 9.93 -1.12 6.91
N ALA A 21 10.40 -1.47 5.71
CA ALA A 21 11.15 -2.69 5.46
C ALA A 21 12.45 -2.69 6.30
N GLY A 22 12.62 -3.66 7.20
CA GLY A 22 13.85 -3.82 7.99
C GLY A 22 13.90 -3.06 9.33
N GLY A 23 12.87 -2.28 9.68
CA GLY A 23 12.74 -1.66 11.01
C GLY A 23 13.63 -0.44 11.28
N GLU A 24 14.36 0.05 10.27
CA GLU A 24 15.02 1.36 10.34
C GLU A 24 14.08 2.44 9.79
N GLU A 25 13.93 3.54 10.53
CA GLU A 25 13.19 4.72 10.08
C GLU A 25 13.96 5.34 8.92
N LEU A 26 13.52 5.07 7.69
CA LEU A 26 14.05 5.77 6.53
C LEU A 26 13.56 7.21 6.59
N ASP A 27 14.48 8.15 6.38
CA ASP A 27 14.22 9.60 6.30
C ASP A 27 13.51 9.93 4.98
N THR A 28 12.40 9.24 4.70
CA THR A 28 11.48 9.59 3.62
C THR A 28 10.63 10.73 4.12
N GLU A 29 10.95 11.96 3.69
CA GLU A 29 10.19 13.20 3.92
C GLU A 29 8.79 13.20 3.25
N ILE A 30 8.16 12.04 3.07
CA ILE A 30 6.82 11.93 2.52
C ILE A 30 5.81 12.25 3.62
N LEU A 31 5.00 13.28 3.40
CA LEU A 31 4.02 13.75 4.37
C LEU A 31 2.61 13.42 3.88
N ILE A 32 1.81 12.79 4.74
CA ILE A 32 0.37 12.61 4.53
C ILE A 32 -0.36 13.63 5.41
N VAL A 33 -1.21 14.45 4.78
CA VAL A 33 -1.99 15.48 5.47
C VAL A 33 -3.47 15.34 5.13
N GLN A 34 -4.32 15.43 6.15
CA GLN A 34 -5.76 15.54 5.97
C GLN A 34 -6.19 17.03 6.03
N GLU A 35 -6.70 17.56 4.92
CA GLU A 35 -7.16 18.94 4.80
C GLU A 35 -8.45 19.04 3.99
N ASN A 36 -9.39 19.87 4.45
CA ASN A 36 -10.67 20.14 3.78
C ASN A 36 -11.52 18.90 3.46
N GLY A 37 -11.40 17.84 4.26
CA GLY A 37 -12.14 16.58 4.07
C GLY A 37 -11.55 15.65 3.01
N GLY A 38 -10.33 15.93 2.53
CA GLY A 38 -9.54 15.04 1.68
C GLY A 38 -8.18 14.74 2.30
N GLU A 39 -7.52 13.71 1.76
CA GLU A 39 -6.15 13.34 2.12
C GLU A 39 -5.19 13.65 0.98
N TRP A 40 -4.03 14.19 1.35
CA TRP A 40 -3.01 14.70 0.44
C TRP A 40 -1.65 14.10 0.78
N ILE A 41 -0.92 13.65 -0.23
CA ILE A 41 0.45 13.14 -0.08
C ILE A 41 1.45 14.11 -0.72
N TYR A 42 2.41 14.58 0.06
CA TYR A 42 3.49 15.46 -0.36
C TYR A 42 4.76 14.64 -0.54
N PHE A 43 5.34 14.67 -1.73
CA PHE A 43 6.62 14.06 -2.01
C PHE A 43 7.69 15.14 -2.13
N PRO A 44 8.91 14.89 -1.63
CA PRO A 44 10.06 15.75 -1.88
C PRO A 44 10.29 15.93 -3.38
N GLY A 45 10.59 17.16 -3.80
CA GLY A 45 10.86 17.48 -5.21
C GLY A 45 9.61 17.69 -6.08
N ARG A 46 8.41 17.33 -5.62
CA ARG A 46 7.16 17.64 -6.34
C ARG A 46 6.60 19.01 -5.94
N GLU A 47 6.15 19.79 -6.92
CA GLU A 47 5.49 21.08 -6.67
C GLU A 47 4.05 20.91 -6.14
N GLU A 48 3.32 19.92 -6.66
CA GLU A 48 1.93 19.68 -6.30
C GLU A 48 1.76 18.36 -5.52
N PRO A 49 0.97 18.36 -4.43
CA PRO A 49 0.64 17.14 -3.70
C PRO A 49 -0.30 16.24 -4.51
N VAL A 50 -0.30 14.97 -4.14
CA VAL A 50 -1.25 13.99 -4.66
C VAL A 50 -2.51 14.04 -3.83
N GLY A 51 -3.62 14.47 -4.42
CA GLY A 51 -4.93 14.41 -3.81
C GLY A 51 -5.73 13.19 -4.30
N PHE A 52 -6.55 12.65 -3.41
CA PHE A 52 -7.47 11.56 -3.75
C PHE A 52 -8.90 12.06 -3.99
N PRO A 53 -9.73 11.33 -4.76
CA PRO A 53 -11.16 11.59 -4.82
C PRO A 53 -11.80 11.56 -3.42
N TYR A 54 -12.92 12.29 -3.24
CA TYR A 54 -13.65 12.32 -1.98
C TYR A 54 -13.89 10.91 -1.43
N ASN A 55 -13.62 10.74 -0.12
CA ASN A 55 -13.73 9.49 0.64
C ASN A 55 -12.67 8.41 0.35
N VAL A 56 -11.60 8.70 -0.39
CA VAL A 56 -10.44 7.80 -0.50
C VAL A 56 -9.31 8.28 0.42
N PHE A 57 -8.69 7.35 1.15
CA PHE A 57 -7.58 7.62 2.06
C PHE A 57 -6.62 6.42 2.15
N VAL A 58 -5.45 6.66 2.73
CA VAL A 58 -4.40 5.68 2.99
C VAL A 58 -4.71 4.92 4.29
N ASP A 59 -4.98 3.62 4.16
CA ASP A 59 -5.17 2.74 5.31
C ASP A 59 -3.85 2.09 5.77
N ASP A 60 -2.97 1.74 4.82
CA ASP A 60 -1.62 1.23 5.12
C ASP A 60 -0.60 1.73 4.09
N GLN A 61 0.68 1.65 4.42
CA GLN A 61 1.76 1.98 3.50
C GLN A 61 2.96 1.06 3.65
N PHE A 62 3.66 0.88 2.55
CA PHE A 62 4.87 0.09 2.44
C PHE A 62 5.97 0.94 1.79
N VAL A 63 7.18 0.90 2.34
CA VAL A 63 8.38 1.51 1.75
C VAL A 63 9.39 0.40 1.49
N SER A 64 9.90 0.33 0.27
CA SER A 64 10.96 -0.62 -0.11
C SER A 64 12.22 -0.42 0.72
N SER A 65 13.03 -1.46 0.82
CA SER A 65 14.27 -1.44 1.61
C SER A 65 15.31 -0.41 1.14
N ASP A 66 15.26 0.01 -0.13
CA ASP A 66 16.09 1.09 -0.68
C ASP A 66 15.43 2.47 -0.61
N GLY A 67 14.16 2.55 -0.22
CA GLY A 67 13.38 3.79 -0.16
C GLY A 67 12.92 4.35 -1.51
N ASP A 68 13.23 3.68 -2.62
CA ASP A 68 12.92 4.17 -3.97
C ASP A 68 11.50 3.81 -4.43
N VAL A 69 10.84 2.87 -3.75
CA VAL A 69 9.44 2.50 -4.02
C VAL A 69 8.62 2.66 -2.76
N VAL A 70 7.56 3.45 -2.86
CA VAL A 70 6.56 3.61 -1.80
C VAL A 70 5.21 3.20 -2.35
N VAL A 71 4.49 2.37 -1.61
CA VAL A 71 3.18 1.89 -1.98
C VAL A 71 2.18 2.28 -0.91
N PHE A 72 1.15 3.01 -1.31
CA PHE A 72 0.03 3.34 -0.45
C PHE A 72 -1.13 2.41 -0.73
N PHE A 73 -1.64 1.77 0.31
CA PHE A 73 -2.84 0.96 0.28
C PHE A 73 -4.05 1.87 0.48
N LEU A 74 -4.84 2.05 -0.58
CA LEU A 74 -5.93 3.00 -0.59
C LEU A 74 -7.26 2.29 -0.36
N VAL A 75 -8.07 2.87 0.51
CA VAL A 75 -9.44 2.44 0.77
C VAL A 75 -10.41 3.58 0.51
N HIS A 76 -11.63 3.22 0.15
CA HIS A 76 -12.74 4.13 -0.04
C HIS A 76 -13.74 3.98 1.12
N ALA A 77 -13.86 4.99 1.97
CA ALA A 77 -14.86 5.07 3.01
C ALA A 77 -16.27 5.10 2.40
N ARG A 78 -17.14 4.22 2.91
CA ARG A 78 -18.58 4.25 2.67
C ARG A 78 -19.26 4.52 4.00
N GLU A 79 -19.91 5.67 4.11
CA GLU A 79 -20.54 6.22 5.33
C GLU A 79 -21.36 5.21 6.15
N THR A 80 -21.90 4.17 5.52
CA THR A 80 -22.76 3.15 6.17
C THR A 80 -22.27 1.71 6.02
N LEU A 81 -21.22 1.46 5.24
CA LEU A 81 -20.80 0.11 4.85
C LEU A 81 -19.35 -0.23 5.25
N GLY A 82 -18.65 0.72 5.88
CA GLY A 82 -17.24 0.56 6.24
C GLY A 82 -16.33 0.99 5.11
N GLU A 83 -15.18 0.34 4.98
CA GLU A 83 -14.14 0.69 4.02
C GLU A 83 -14.03 -0.43 2.98
N ASP A 84 -13.92 -0.04 1.72
CA ASP A 84 -13.66 -0.98 0.63
C ASP A 84 -12.30 -0.65 0.00
N PHE A 85 -11.53 -1.69 -0.29
CA PHE A 85 -10.29 -1.54 -1.05
C PHE A 85 -10.54 -0.77 -2.35
N TYR A 86 -9.72 0.25 -2.60
CA TYR A 86 -9.78 1.08 -3.80
C TYR A 86 -8.71 0.65 -4.81
N GLY A 87 -7.46 0.57 -4.37
CA GLY A 87 -6.30 0.26 -5.21
C GLY A 87 -5.01 0.47 -4.46
N LEU A 88 -3.89 0.28 -5.15
CA LEU A 88 -2.58 0.70 -4.66
C LEU A 88 -2.12 1.93 -5.42
N LEU A 89 -1.60 2.94 -4.73
CA LEU A 89 -0.80 3.99 -5.36
C LEU A 89 0.66 3.60 -5.23
N VAL A 90 1.30 3.31 -6.35
CA VAL A 90 2.72 2.93 -6.42
C VAL A 90 3.51 4.16 -6.86
N CYS A 91 4.44 4.58 -6.01
CA CYS A 91 5.26 5.76 -6.19
C CYS A 91 6.71 5.32 -6.34
N GLN A 92 7.33 5.60 -7.48
CA GLN A 92 8.71 5.24 -7.77
C GLN A 92 9.56 6.49 -7.89
N ARG A 93 10.63 6.55 -7.11
CA ARG A 93 11.62 7.63 -7.15
C ARG A 93 12.66 7.36 -8.24
N THR A 94 12.97 8.38 -9.03
CA THR A 94 14.11 8.38 -9.97
C THR A 94 14.88 9.68 -9.80
N GLY A 95 15.96 9.65 -9.01
CA GLY A 95 16.68 10.88 -8.63
C GLY A 95 15.83 11.72 -7.67
N ASP A 96 15.48 12.94 -8.07
CA ASP A 96 14.61 13.84 -7.29
C ASP A 96 13.15 13.81 -7.76
N ASP A 97 12.87 13.08 -8.85
CA ASP A 97 11.54 12.97 -9.42
C ASP A 97 10.80 11.73 -8.89
N TRP A 98 9.47 11.83 -8.86
CA TRP A 98 8.57 10.74 -8.49
C TRP A 98 7.61 10.45 -9.63
N ASP A 99 7.58 9.20 -10.07
CA ASP A 99 6.55 8.64 -10.93
C ASP A 99 5.47 7.97 -10.08
N LEU A 100 4.20 8.14 -10.45
CA LEU A 100 3.07 7.72 -9.62
C LEU A 100 2.02 7.04 -10.48
N GLU A 101 1.68 5.81 -10.11
CA GLU A 101 0.74 5.00 -10.86
C GLU A 101 -0.23 4.26 -9.94
N TYR A 102 -1.51 4.23 -10.32
CA TYR A 102 -2.48 3.37 -9.67
C TYR A 102 -2.36 1.96 -10.21
N LYS A 103 -2.13 0.98 -9.31
CA LYS A 103 -1.99 -0.44 -9.63
C LYS A 103 -3.01 -1.26 -8.85
N LEU A 104 -3.35 -2.43 -9.38
CA LEU A 104 -4.29 -3.37 -8.76
C LEU A 104 -5.59 -2.66 -8.34
N PHE A 105 -6.11 -1.79 -9.21
CA PHE A 105 -7.34 -1.09 -8.94
C PHE A 105 -8.48 -2.10 -8.75
N ALA A 106 -9.43 -1.83 -7.85
CA ALA A 106 -10.49 -2.77 -7.51
C ALA A 106 -11.29 -3.25 -8.75
N ALA A 107 -11.44 -2.39 -9.76
CA ALA A 107 -12.08 -2.77 -11.02
C ALA A 107 -11.22 -3.74 -11.86
N ASP A 108 -9.89 -3.60 -11.84
CA ASP A 108 -8.98 -4.48 -12.58
C ASP A 108 -8.86 -5.85 -11.91
N LEU A 109 -8.84 -5.89 -10.58
CA LEU A 109 -8.92 -7.14 -9.83
C LEU A 109 -10.22 -7.89 -10.11
N TYR A 110 -11.34 -7.16 -10.22
CA TYR A 110 -12.62 -7.73 -10.65
C TYR A 110 -12.51 -8.39 -12.03
N LEU A 111 -11.81 -7.75 -12.98
CA LEU A 111 -11.64 -8.30 -14.33
C LEU A 111 -10.71 -9.52 -14.33
N LYS A 112 -9.66 -9.51 -13.50
CA LYS A 112 -8.64 -10.57 -13.45
C LYS A 112 -9.10 -11.82 -12.71
N PHE A 113 -9.79 -11.65 -11.58
CA PHE A 113 -10.15 -12.75 -10.67
C PHE A 113 -11.66 -12.97 -10.55
N GLY A 114 -12.47 -12.15 -11.22
CA GLY A 114 -13.92 -12.17 -11.10
C GLY A 114 -14.46 -11.32 -9.96
N LYS A 115 -15.79 -11.37 -9.78
CA LYS A 115 -16.50 -10.52 -8.82
C LYS A 115 -16.15 -10.83 -7.38
N GLY A 116 -15.38 -9.96 -6.73
CA GLY A 116 -15.12 -10.04 -5.29
C GLY A 116 -13.66 -10.32 -4.94
N ALA A 117 -12.74 -9.76 -5.72
CA ALA A 117 -11.32 -9.80 -5.44
C ALA A 117 -10.82 -8.44 -4.92
N TRP A 118 -9.98 -8.46 -3.88
CA TRP A 118 -9.30 -7.28 -3.36
C TRP A 118 -7.96 -7.66 -2.73
N VAL A 119 -7.08 -6.67 -2.58
CA VAL A 119 -5.90 -6.79 -1.72
C VAL A 119 -6.36 -6.54 -0.29
N ASP A 120 -6.16 -7.51 0.61
CA ASP A 120 -6.55 -7.47 2.04
C ASP A 120 -5.42 -6.85 2.89
N SER A 121 -4.17 -7.00 2.47
CA SER A 121 -3.00 -6.37 3.09
C SER A 121 -1.75 -6.46 2.19
N ILE A 122 -0.78 -5.59 2.44
CA ILE A 122 0.50 -5.49 1.74
C ILE A 122 1.67 -5.58 2.74
N TYR A 123 2.73 -6.27 2.34
CA TYR A 123 3.96 -6.43 3.12
C TYR A 123 5.18 -6.34 2.22
N ASP A 124 6.30 -5.91 2.80
CA ASP A 124 7.60 -5.97 2.13
C ASP A 124 7.93 -7.41 1.70
N ALA A 125 8.41 -7.54 0.47
CA ALA A 125 9.29 -8.64 0.11
C ALA A 125 10.68 -8.03 0.04
N SER A 126 11.70 -8.68 0.60
CA SER A 126 13.08 -8.14 0.73
C SER A 126 13.78 -7.66 -0.55
N ASN A 127 13.10 -7.65 -1.71
CA ASN A 127 13.49 -7.05 -2.96
C ASN A 127 12.68 -5.75 -3.18
N PRO A 128 13.32 -4.61 -3.51
CA PRO A 128 12.67 -3.30 -3.58
C PRO A 128 11.43 -3.16 -4.46
N ARG A 129 11.30 -4.00 -5.49
CA ARG A 129 10.16 -3.95 -6.43
C ARG A 129 9.05 -4.92 -6.07
N ARG A 130 9.29 -5.80 -5.09
CA ARG A 130 8.41 -6.90 -4.76
C ARG A 130 7.66 -6.61 -3.46
N ALA A 131 6.41 -7.05 -3.41
CA ALA A 131 5.64 -7.09 -2.18
C ALA A 131 4.96 -8.45 -2.01
N ILE A 132 4.71 -8.81 -0.75
CA ILE A 132 3.84 -9.91 -0.39
C ILE A 132 2.43 -9.35 -0.18
N LEU A 133 1.51 -9.74 -1.05
CA LEU A 133 0.11 -9.36 -0.96
C LEU A 133 -0.72 -10.50 -0.34
N LYS A 134 -1.68 -10.12 0.49
CA LYS A 134 -2.79 -10.99 0.87
C LYS A 134 -3.94 -10.72 -0.08
N ILE A 135 -4.21 -11.61 -1.02
CA ILE A 135 -5.32 -11.45 -1.96
C ILE A 135 -6.53 -12.20 -1.42
N ALA A 136 -7.65 -11.49 -1.29
CA ALA A 136 -8.93 -12.08 -0.93
C ALA A 136 -9.78 -12.26 -2.20
N THR A 137 -10.44 -13.41 -2.34
CA THR A 137 -11.31 -13.73 -3.49
C THR A 137 -12.59 -14.44 -3.04
N PHE A 138 -13.70 -14.12 -3.68
CA PHE A 138 -14.94 -14.90 -3.59
C PHE A 138 -15.68 -14.90 -4.93
N GLU A 139 -16.49 -15.92 -5.19
CA GLU A 139 -17.34 -15.99 -6.39
C GLU A 139 -18.78 -15.49 -6.14
N LYS A 140 -19.18 -15.43 -4.87
CA LYS A 140 -20.50 -14.96 -4.40
C LYS A 140 -20.34 -14.26 -3.06
N ARG A 141 -21.31 -13.43 -2.67
CA ARG A 141 -21.30 -12.74 -1.37
C ARG A 141 -21.19 -13.77 -0.23
N LEU A 142 -20.06 -13.78 0.46
CA LEU A 142 -19.76 -14.68 1.57
C LEU A 142 -19.52 -13.87 2.85
N PRO A 143 -19.79 -14.45 4.04
CA PRO A 143 -19.30 -13.84 5.28
C PRO A 143 -17.76 -13.77 5.24
N PRO A 144 -17.12 -12.76 5.86
CA PRO A 144 -15.67 -12.57 5.79
C PRO A 144 -14.84 -13.82 6.15
N SER A 145 -15.33 -14.63 7.09
CA SER A 145 -14.72 -15.88 7.55
C SER A 145 -14.65 -16.99 6.49
N LYS A 146 -15.42 -16.89 5.40
CA LYS A 146 -15.49 -17.87 4.31
C LYS A 146 -14.84 -17.40 3.01
N VAL A 147 -14.35 -16.16 2.98
CA VAL A 147 -13.63 -15.62 1.82
C VAL A 147 -12.26 -16.28 1.75
N LEU A 148 -11.93 -16.83 0.57
CA LEU A 148 -10.63 -17.43 0.31
C LEU A 148 -9.57 -16.33 0.31
N ARG A 149 -8.44 -16.58 0.98
CA ARG A 149 -7.31 -15.67 0.96
C ARG A 149 -6.04 -16.42 0.62
N THR A 150 -5.18 -15.80 -0.16
CA THR A 150 -3.87 -16.33 -0.56
C THR A 150 -2.79 -15.31 -0.27
N TRP A 151 -1.62 -15.79 0.17
CA TRP A 151 -0.39 -15.01 0.20
C TRP A 151 0.31 -15.13 -1.14
N GLU A 152 0.71 -14.01 -1.73
CA GLU A 152 1.26 -13.96 -3.08
C GLU A 152 2.41 -12.97 -3.16
N VAL A 153 3.47 -13.30 -3.89
CA VAL A 153 4.55 -12.37 -4.24
C VAL A 153 4.22 -11.71 -5.57
N TRP A 154 4.28 -10.40 -5.59
CA TRP A 154 4.04 -9.57 -6.76
C TRP A 154 5.24 -8.67 -7.03
N ASP A 155 5.57 -8.46 -8.30
CA ASP A 155 6.30 -7.29 -8.75
C ASP A 155 5.27 -6.17 -8.87
N ILE A 156 5.33 -5.23 -7.93
CA ILE A 156 4.28 -4.21 -7.77
C ILE A 156 4.39 -3.12 -8.84
N VAL A 157 5.62 -2.83 -9.26
CA VAL A 157 5.87 -1.84 -10.32
C VAL A 157 5.33 -2.35 -11.66
N GLU A 158 5.59 -3.61 -12.00
CA GLU A 158 5.10 -4.23 -13.26
C GLU A 158 3.68 -4.81 -13.14
N GLU A 159 3.03 -4.69 -11.97
CA GLU A 159 1.72 -5.28 -11.67
C GLU A 159 1.62 -6.79 -12.01
N ARG A 160 2.70 -7.53 -11.72
CA ARG A 160 2.86 -8.92 -12.15
C ARG A 160 2.95 -9.87 -10.97
N GLN A 161 2.05 -10.85 -10.93
CA GLN A 161 2.13 -11.95 -9.97
C GLN A 161 3.36 -12.81 -10.29
N ILE A 162 4.22 -12.99 -9.30
CA ILE A 162 5.43 -13.81 -9.42
C ILE A 162 5.16 -15.22 -8.91
N LYS A 163 4.54 -15.34 -7.72
CA LYS A 163 4.34 -16.64 -7.08
C LYS A 163 3.19 -16.61 -6.07
N VAL A 164 2.40 -17.68 -6.04
CA VAL A 164 1.44 -17.95 -4.95
C VAL A 164 2.16 -18.74 -3.86
N LEU A 165 2.14 -18.24 -2.62
CA LEU A 165 2.82 -18.82 -1.46
C LEU A 165 1.92 -19.81 -0.70
N GLY A 166 0.60 -19.62 -0.76
CA GLY A 166 -0.37 -20.56 -0.18
C GLY A 166 -1.58 -19.86 0.44
N PRO A 167 -2.47 -20.62 1.11
CA PRO A 167 -3.64 -20.06 1.76
C PRO A 167 -3.26 -19.15 2.95
N ALA A 168 -4.03 -18.10 3.13
CA ALA A 168 -3.91 -17.16 4.24
C ALA A 168 -5.14 -17.27 5.17
N HIS A 169 -4.90 -17.29 6.48
CA HIS A 169 -6.00 -17.22 7.45
C HIS A 169 -6.58 -15.81 7.52
N VAL A 170 -7.89 -15.73 7.79
CA VAL A 170 -8.61 -14.46 7.89
C VAL A 170 -7.99 -13.56 8.96
N SER A 171 -7.69 -14.12 10.13
CA SER A 171 -7.10 -13.40 11.27
C SER A 171 -5.60 -13.17 11.19
N ALA A 172 -4.91 -13.73 10.18
CA ALA A 172 -3.49 -13.47 10.02
C ALA A 172 -3.34 -12.03 9.51
N SER A 173 -2.87 -11.15 10.38
CA SER A 173 -2.46 -9.81 9.99
C SER A 173 -1.27 -9.92 9.07
N GLU A 174 -0.22 -10.64 9.48
CA GLU A 174 1.06 -10.77 8.78
C GLU A 174 1.25 -12.12 8.06
N PRO A 175 2.10 -12.16 7.02
CA PRO A 175 2.56 -13.42 6.45
C PRO A 175 3.38 -14.19 7.50
N PRO A 176 3.16 -15.51 7.65
CA PRO A 176 3.99 -16.36 8.49
C PRO A 176 5.49 -16.19 8.20
N GLU A 177 6.32 -16.30 9.23
CA GLU A 177 7.78 -16.13 9.08
C GLU A 177 8.38 -17.02 7.99
N ALA A 178 7.90 -18.27 7.86
CA ALA A 178 8.31 -19.16 6.79
C ALA A 178 8.00 -18.63 5.38
N ILE A 179 6.89 -17.90 5.23
CA ILE A 179 6.47 -17.25 3.98
C ILE A 179 7.38 -16.03 3.69
N ARG A 180 7.71 -15.23 4.72
CA ARG A 180 8.66 -14.12 4.60
C ARG A 180 10.06 -14.59 4.20
N GLN A 181 10.59 -15.60 4.89
CA GLN A 181 11.90 -16.20 4.59
C GLN A 181 11.94 -16.82 3.20
N HIS A 182 10.88 -17.53 2.81
CA HIS A 182 10.79 -18.09 1.47
C HIS A 182 10.72 -17.01 0.38
N ALA A 183 10.04 -15.88 0.62
CA ALA A 183 10.03 -14.75 -0.31
C ALA A 183 11.44 -14.11 -0.42
N ALA A 184 12.18 -14.03 0.69
CA ALA A 184 13.52 -13.46 0.72
C ALA A 184 14.58 -14.35 0.05
N LEU A 185 14.49 -15.67 0.22
CA LEU A 185 15.47 -16.62 -0.30
C LEU A 185 15.37 -16.85 -1.83
N ASN A 186 14.21 -16.56 -2.43
CA ASN A 186 14.00 -16.70 -3.88
C ASN A 186 14.10 -15.34 -4.61
N GLY A 187 14.85 -14.40 -4.04
CA GLY A 187 15.11 -13.06 -4.59
C GLY A 187 16.05 -13.02 -5.81
N GLU A 188 16.10 -14.09 -6.62
CA GLU A 188 16.72 -14.06 -7.96
C GLU A 188 15.81 -13.35 -8.97
#